data_AF-A0A6B0Y228-F1
#
_entry.id   AF-A0A6B0Y228-F1
#
_cell.length_a   1.000
_cell.length_b   1.000
_cell.length_c   1.000
_cell.angle_alpha   90.00
_cell.angle_beta   90.00
_cell.angle_gamma   90.00
#
_symmetry.space_group_name_H-M   'P 1'
#
loop_
_entity.id
_entity.type
_entity.pdbx_description
1 polymer ?
#
loop_
_entity_poly.entity_id
_entity_poly.type
_entity_poly.pdbx_seq_one_letter_code
_entity_poly.pdbx_strand_id
1 'polypeptide(L)'
;MQYEFDLGRYARPVTTSSPEARLWFDRGLLWLYGFNHEEAVSCFREAQRADPDCALAFWGEAYAAGPFINLPWCWMSEMEARQAINTCFAATRAAMERRDGVCPVESALIEALPARYQRNAVVSMDEFSRWDDDFAARMREVHRRFPEDADVASLFAEALITRTPWRLWDPETGEPAEGADTEEARDVLESAMLARREAGQEPHPGMLHIYIHVMEMSRIPECAQAAADDLHRLSPDNGHLNHMPCHIYLQCGRYADALAVSRKAVRADAKYARRVGPFNFYTTARCHDFHAMMDAAMMLGDLRGAREAARGIAQTVTPDLLRQDRPHLVSTLDAYCSSTVHVPVRFGQWREIVDAPMPAHPELYVVTTLMHHYARGVAHAALGDFEAAERELASLEAGTAELPDARLYFNNAARDIMAIARAMLCGEMAYHRGERESGFAYLREAVRRSDQLAYSEPWPWMHPPRHALGALLLEDGQLDEAETIYRKDLGLDGEGRRCLQNRDNVWALHGYHECLQRLGRHQEAARIAPLLTAALSRSDTRIDSSCHCRTRNLGAFASSADLSGSAD
;
A
#
# COMPACT_ATOMS: atom_id res chain seq x y z
N MET A 1 19.58 24.77 -14.87
CA MET A 1 19.23 24.74 -13.44
C MET A 1 19.81 23.46 -12.87
N GLN A 2 20.56 23.49 -11.76
CA GLN A 2 21.16 22.29 -11.18
C GLN A 2 20.04 21.33 -10.73
N TYR A 3 20.15 20.05 -11.08
CA TYR A 3 19.20 19.03 -10.65
C TYR A 3 19.34 18.80 -9.15
N GLU A 4 18.26 18.96 -8.39
CA GLU A 4 18.32 19.06 -6.93
C GLU A 4 18.08 17.75 -6.18
N PHE A 5 17.72 16.67 -6.89
CA PHE A 5 17.41 15.37 -6.30
C PHE A 5 18.60 14.41 -6.32
N ASP A 6 18.89 13.81 -5.17
CA ASP A 6 19.81 12.68 -5.00
C ASP A 6 19.06 11.36 -5.18
N LEU A 7 19.23 10.77 -6.36
CA LEU A 7 18.62 9.50 -6.74
C LEU A 7 19.55 8.31 -6.51
N GLY A 8 20.72 8.52 -5.91
CA GLY A 8 21.73 7.49 -5.77
C GLY A 8 22.72 7.45 -6.93
N ARG A 9 23.49 6.35 -6.98
CA ARG A 9 24.66 6.20 -7.86
C ARG A 9 24.47 5.19 -8.99
N TYR A 10 23.34 4.51 -9.05
CA TYR A 10 23.08 3.56 -10.12
C TYR A 10 23.06 4.29 -11.46
N ALA A 11 23.70 3.69 -12.47
CA ALA A 11 23.80 4.24 -13.81
C ALA A 11 23.81 3.10 -14.81
N ARG A 12 23.18 3.31 -15.97
CA ARG A 12 23.16 2.37 -17.08
C ARG A 12 23.99 2.93 -18.23
N PRO A 13 25.04 2.21 -18.69
CA PRO A 13 25.73 2.58 -19.92
C PRO A 13 24.75 2.62 -21.09
N VAL A 14 24.73 3.73 -21.81
CA VAL A 14 23.90 3.93 -23.01
C VAL A 14 24.72 4.44 -24.18
N THR A 15 24.32 4.08 -25.40
CA THR A 15 24.99 4.46 -26.64
C THR A 15 24.73 5.94 -26.94
N THR A 16 25.62 6.77 -26.41
CA THR A 16 25.67 8.22 -26.64
C THR A 16 27.09 8.72 -26.38
N SER A 17 27.50 9.73 -27.15
CA SER A 17 28.74 10.48 -26.90
C SER A 17 28.55 11.69 -25.98
N SER A 18 27.29 12.04 -25.67
CA SER A 18 26.94 13.19 -24.82
C SER A 18 26.90 12.77 -23.34
N PRO A 19 27.83 13.29 -22.50
CA PRO A 19 27.79 13.02 -21.06
C PRO A 19 26.53 13.58 -20.40
N GLU A 20 25.99 14.67 -20.94
CA GLU A 20 24.75 15.28 -20.45
C GLU A 20 23.53 14.41 -20.76
N ALA A 21 23.44 13.83 -21.96
CA ALA A 21 22.36 12.91 -22.30
C ALA A 21 22.39 11.66 -21.41
N ARG A 22 23.58 11.10 -21.16
CA ARG A 22 23.75 9.96 -20.24
C ARG A 22 23.27 10.29 -18.83
N LEU A 23 23.66 11.45 -18.31
CA LEU A 23 23.26 11.90 -16.97
C LEU A 23 21.73 12.05 -16.85
N TRP A 24 21.08 12.62 -17.86
CA TRP A 24 19.62 12.75 -17.87
C TRP A 24 18.91 11.40 -18.07
N PHE A 25 19.49 10.50 -18.86
CA PHE A 25 18.99 9.14 -19.01
C PHE A 25 19.03 8.37 -17.68
N ASP A 26 20.17 8.40 -16.97
CA ASP A 26 20.33 7.72 -15.67
C ASP A 26 19.30 8.23 -14.64
N ARG A 27 19.05 9.55 -14.62
CA ARG A 27 18.00 10.15 -13.77
C ARG A 27 16.61 9.67 -14.17
N GLY A 28 16.31 9.64 -15.47
CA GLY A 28 15.03 9.15 -15.99
C GLY A 28 14.79 7.69 -15.62
N LEU A 29 15.82 6.85 -15.74
CA LEU A 29 15.76 5.44 -15.38
C LEU A 29 15.51 5.24 -13.87
N LEU A 30 16.18 6.02 -13.01
CA LEU A 30 15.96 5.96 -11.55
C LEU A 30 14.57 6.43 -11.13
N TRP A 31 14.00 7.44 -11.79
CA TRP A 31 12.61 7.82 -11.55
C TRP A 31 11.61 6.82 -12.10
N LEU A 32 11.91 6.21 -13.24
CA LEU A 32 11.13 5.12 -13.80
C LEU A 32 11.10 3.94 -12.82
N TYR A 33 12.25 3.55 -12.27
CA TYR A 33 12.31 2.53 -11.23
C TYR A 33 11.58 2.93 -9.95
N GLY A 34 11.41 4.20 -9.63
CA GLY A 34 10.55 4.63 -8.53
C GLY A 34 9.12 4.96 -8.93
N PHE A 35 8.65 4.52 -10.09
CA PHE A 35 7.30 4.79 -10.61
C PHE A 35 6.88 6.28 -10.55
N ASN A 36 7.84 7.21 -10.62
CA ASN A 36 7.56 8.61 -10.89
C ASN A 36 7.64 8.85 -12.41
N HIS A 37 6.65 8.31 -13.10
CA HIS A 37 6.60 8.26 -14.56
C HIS A 37 6.66 9.65 -15.23
N GLU A 38 6.01 10.66 -14.63
CA GLU A 38 6.01 12.03 -15.18
C GLU A 38 7.40 12.68 -15.12
N GLU A 39 8.13 12.56 -13.99
CA GLU A 39 9.51 13.06 -13.87
C GLU A 39 10.48 12.23 -14.72
N ALA A 40 10.24 10.92 -14.86
CA ALA A 40 11.01 10.06 -15.76
C ALA A 40 10.89 10.53 -17.21
N VAL A 41 9.67 10.77 -17.72
CA VAL A 41 9.42 11.34 -19.05
C VAL A 41 10.12 12.68 -19.22
N SER A 42 10.05 13.56 -18.21
CA SER A 42 10.76 14.84 -18.22
C SER A 42 12.27 14.67 -18.40
N CYS A 43 12.88 13.78 -17.61
CA CYS A 43 14.31 13.48 -17.69
C CYS A 43 14.71 12.87 -19.04
N PHE A 44 13.92 11.93 -19.58
CA PHE A 44 14.19 11.35 -20.90
C PHE A 44 14.11 12.38 -22.02
N ARG A 45 13.18 13.34 -21.95
CA ARG A 45 13.12 14.47 -22.89
C ARG A 45 14.34 15.38 -22.78
N GLU A 46 14.86 15.63 -21.58
CA GLU A 46 16.13 16.35 -21.44
C GLU A 46 17.31 15.58 -22.06
N ALA A 47 17.34 14.25 -21.91
CA ALA A 47 18.35 13.42 -22.57
C ALA A 47 18.26 13.52 -24.10
N GLN A 48 17.05 13.50 -24.68
CA GLN A 48 16.82 13.70 -26.11
C GLN A 48 17.26 15.10 -26.59
N ARG A 49 17.07 16.14 -25.78
CA ARG A 49 17.55 17.50 -26.12
C ARG A 49 19.07 17.59 -26.11
N ALA A 50 19.72 16.90 -25.18
CA ALA A 50 21.17 16.86 -25.06
C ALA A 50 21.84 15.97 -26.13
N ASP A 51 21.15 14.94 -26.62
CA ASP A 51 21.55 14.12 -27.75
C ASP A 51 20.32 13.58 -28.51
N PRO A 52 19.96 14.20 -29.66
CA PRO A 52 18.84 13.78 -30.49
C PRO A 52 18.98 12.39 -31.11
N ASP A 53 20.16 11.78 -31.07
CA ASP A 53 20.44 10.43 -31.57
C ASP A 53 20.48 9.38 -30.45
N CYS A 54 20.31 9.78 -29.18
CA CYS A 54 20.24 8.86 -28.05
C CYS A 54 18.95 8.02 -28.10
N ALA A 55 18.99 6.88 -28.80
CA ALA A 55 17.82 6.04 -29.07
C ALA A 55 17.13 5.57 -27.78
N LEU A 56 17.90 5.25 -26.74
CA LEU A 56 17.34 4.75 -25.48
C LEU A 56 16.60 5.85 -24.69
N ALA A 57 16.88 7.14 -24.93
CA ALA A 57 16.09 8.21 -24.34
C ALA A 57 14.68 8.29 -24.94
N PHE A 58 14.50 7.96 -26.22
CA PHE A 58 13.17 7.81 -26.83
C PHE A 58 12.47 6.54 -26.33
N TRP A 59 13.21 5.45 -26.15
CA TRP A 59 12.69 4.24 -25.50
C TRP A 59 12.17 4.54 -24.08
N GLY A 60 12.95 5.30 -23.29
CA GLY A 60 12.60 5.65 -21.92
C GLY A 60 11.33 6.49 -21.83
N GLU A 61 11.15 7.46 -22.74
CA GLU A 61 9.90 8.22 -22.82
C GLU A 61 8.71 7.32 -23.17
N ALA A 62 8.87 6.41 -24.14
CA ALA A 62 7.81 5.48 -24.51
C ALA A 62 7.41 4.57 -23.34
N TYR A 63 8.41 4.01 -22.64
CA TYR A 63 8.18 3.13 -21.49
C TYR A 63 7.52 3.86 -20.33
N ALA A 64 8.04 5.03 -19.97
CA ALA A 64 7.57 5.80 -18.82
C ALA A 64 6.16 6.37 -19.03
N ALA A 65 5.75 6.71 -20.25
CA ALA A 65 4.39 7.18 -20.51
C ALA A 65 3.33 6.05 -20.53
N GLY A 66 3.76 4.79 -20.44
CA GLY A 66 2.91 3.60 -20.53
C GLY A 66 2.20 3.18 -19.23
N PRO A 67 1.46 2.06 -19.30
CA PRO A 67 0.82 1.46 -18.14
C PRO A 67 1.87 0.76 -17.26
N PHE A 68 1.57 0.61 -15.99
CA PHE A 68 2.35 -0.18 -15.03
C PHE A 68 1.41 -0.72 -13.94
N ILE A 69 1.92 -1.50 -13.00
CA ILE A 69 1.09 -2.18 -11.99
C ILE A 69 0.15 -1.25 -11.19
N ASN A 70 0.53 0.01 -10.94
CA ASN A 70 -0.30 0.96 -10.19
C ASN A 70 -1.12 1.93 -11.06
N LEU A 71 -1.00 1.84 -12.39
CA LEU A 71 -1.87 2.55 -13.35
C LEU A 71 -2.03 1.71 -14.64
N PRO A 72 -2.73 0.58 -14.58
CA PRO A 72 -3.08 -0.18 -15.76
C PRO A 72 -4.06 0.58 -16.65
N TRP A 73 -4.17 0.17 -17.92
CA TRP A 73 -5.06 0.79 -18.91
C TRP A 73 -6.51 0.94 -18.44
N CYS A 74 -7.03 -0.03 -17.70
CA CYS A 74 -8.41 -0.03 -17.22
C CYS A 74 -8.71 1.03 -16.15
N TRP A 75 -7.69 1.67 -15.58
CA TRP A 75 -7.84 2.77 -14.62
C TRP A 75 -7.68 4.15 -15.24
N MET A 76 -7.26 4.22 -16.50
CA MET A 76 -7.17 5.47 -17.25
C MET A 76 -8.54 5.84 -17.84
N SER A 77 -8.92 7.11 -17.77
CA SER A 77 -9.99 7.64 -18.62
C SER A 77 -9.62 7.52 -20.10
N GLU A 78 -10.60 7.65 -21.01
CA GLU A 78 -10.33 7.63 -22.45
C GLU A 78 -9.35 8.75 -22.86
N MET A 79 -9.45 9.93 -22.22
CA MET A 79 -8.54 11.04 -22.48
C MET A 79 -7.10 10.71 -22.05
N GLU A 80 -6.94 10.16 -20.85
CA GLU A 80 -5.63 9.73 -20.34
C GLU A 80 -5.01 8.65 -21.22
N ALA A 81 -5.78 7.61 -21.55
CA ALA A 81 -5.33 6.53 -22.43
C ALA A 81 -4.92 7.06 -23.81
N ARG A 82 -5.69 8.00 -24.37
CA ARG A 82 -5.37 8.65 -25.66
C ARG A 82 -4.07 9.45 -25.58
N GLN A 83 -3.86 10.21 -24.50
CA GLN A 83 -2.63 10.99 -24.31
C GLN A 83 -1.40 10.09 -24.13
N ALA A 84 -1.54 9.04 -23.33
CA ALA A 84 -0.50 8.04 -23.12
C ALA A 84 -0.14 7.36 -24.46
N ILE A 85 -1.12 6.82 -25.18
CA ILE A 85 -0.87 6.15 -26.47
C ILE A 85 -0.23 7.06 -27.52
N ASN A 86 -0.67 8.31 -27.63
CA ASN A 86 -0.03 9.27 -28.53
C ASN A 86 1.46 9.44 -28.22
N THR A 87 1.80 9.57 -26.93
CA THR A 87 3.20 9.74 -26.47
C THR A 87 4.00 8.46 -26.71
N CYS A 88 3.50 7.32 -26.22
CA CYS A 88 4.16 6.03 -26.30
C CYS A 88 4.42 5.60 -27.75
N PHE A 89 3.41 5.74 -28.62
CA PHE A 89 3.53 5.35 -30.01
C PHE A 89 4.54 6.26 -30.75
N ALA A 90 4.47 7.58 -30.58
CA ALA A 90 5.40 8.50 -31.22
C ALA A 90 6.86 8.25 -30.77
N ALA A 91 7.09 8.13 -29.47
CA ALA A 91 8.42 7.84 -28.92
C ALA A 91 8.94 6.47 -29.34
N THR A 92 8.07 5.45 -29.42
CA THR A 92 8.42 4.12 -29.97
C THR A 92 8.91 4.23 -31.41
N ARG A 93 8.21 4.98 -32.28
CA ARG A 93 8.63 5.17 -33.67
C ARG A 93 9.98 5.88 -33.76
N ALA A 94 10.18 6.93 -32.96
CA ALA A 94 11.44 7.66 -32.91
C ALA A 94 12.63 6.79 -32.43
N ALA A 95 12.41 5.93 -31.43
CA ALA A 95 13.41 4.97 -30.97
C ALA A 95 13.76 3.95 -32.06
N MET A 96 12.75 3.40 -32.74
CA MET A 96 12.93 2.43 -33.83
C MET A 96 13.74 3.00 -35.00
N GLU A 97 13.56 4.27 -35.35
CA GLU A 97 14.34 4.96 -36.39
C GLU A 97 15.84 5.06 -36.07
N ARG A 98 16.22 4.94 -34.80
CA ARG A 98 17.60 5.08 -34.31
C ARG A 98 18.23 3.76 -33.88
N ARG A 99 17.50 2.64 -33.96
CA ARG A 99 17.92 1.34 -33.39
C ARG A 99 19.18 0.74 -34.01
N ASP A 100 19.50 1.08 -35.25
CA ASP A 100 20.60 0.45 -35.99
C ASP A 100 21.97 1.01 -35.55
N GLY A 101 21.98 2.14 -34.81
CA GLY A 101 23.18 2.81 -34.32
C GLY A 101 23.56 2.49 -32.87
N VAL A 102 22.82 1.61 -32.19
CA VAL A 102 23.02 1.31 -30.76
C VAL A 102 23.57 -0.09 -30.50
N CYS A 103 24.04 -0.33 -29.27
CA CYS A 103 24.54 -1.65 -28.89
C CYS A 103 23.42 -2.72 -28.93
N PRO A 104 23.77 -4.02 -29.01
CA PRO A 104 22.79 -5.09 -29.22
C PRO A 104 21.65 -5.16 -28.19
N VAL A 105 21.92 -4.87 -26.92
CA VAL A 105 20.90 -4.91 -25.85
C VAL A 105 19.93 -3.73 -25.95
N GLU A 106 20.42 -2.54 -26.27
CA GLU A 106 19.58 -1.36 -26.52
C GLU A 106 18.67 -1.58 -27.71
N SER A 107 19.22 -2.12 -28.81
CA SER A 107 18.46 -2.45 -30.01
C SER A 107 17.32 -3.41 -29.68
N ALA A 108 17.59 -4.47 -28.90
CA ALA A 108 16.58 -5.44 -28.51
C ALA A 108 15.47 -4.87 -27.61
N LEU A 109 15.81 -3.98 -26.67
CA LEU A 109 14.83 -3.28 -25.83
C LEU A 109 13.92 -2.36 -26.66
N ILE A 110 14.50 -1.66 -27.65
CA ILE A 110 13.75 -0.81 -28.59
C ILE A 110 12.81 -1.67 -29.44
N GLU A 111 13.27 -2.83 -29.93
CA GLU A 111 12.50 -3.75 -30.77
C GLU A 111 11.32 -4.42 -30.04
N ALA A 112 11.30 -4.40 -28.70
CA ALA A 112 10.15 -4.88 -27.92
C ALA A 112 8.99 -3.88 -27.88
N LEU A 113 9.24 -2.57 -27.99
CA LEU A 113 8.20 -1.53 -27.84
C LEU A 113 7.04 -1.63 -28.84
N PRO A 114 7.25 -1.98 -30.13
CA PRO A 114 6.14 -2.15 -31.06
C PRO A 114 5.12 -3.22 -30.65
N ALA A 115 5.48 -4.17 -29.78
CA ALA A 115 4.54 -5.13 -29.21
C ALA A 115 3.67 -4.51 -28.10
N ARG A 116 4.24 -3.58 -27.32
CA ARG A 116 3.53 -2.84 -26.25
C ARG A 116 2.60 -1.76 -26.79
N TYR A 117 2.98 -1.12 -27.90
CA TYR A 117 2.23 -0.01 -28.50
C TYR A 117 1.99 -0.26 -29.99
N GLN A 118 1.02 -1.12 -30.30
CA GLN A 118 0.86 -1.68 -31.64
C GLN A 118 0.25 -0.69 -32.66
N ARG A 119 -0.55 0.28 -32.18
CA ARG A 119 -1.15 1.34 -33.01
C ARG A 119 -1.42 2.61 -32.23
N ASN A 120 -1.46 3.74 -32.94
CA ASN A 120 -1.80 5.04 -32.36
C ASN A 120 -3.32 5.23 -32.22
N ALA A 121 -3.97 4.42 -31.38
CA ALA A 121 -5.39 4.54 -31.10
C ALA A 121 -5.71 3.93 -29.72
N VAL A 122 -6.72 4.48 -29.04
CA VAL A 122 -7.33 3.80 -27.90
C VAL A 122 -8.10 2.59 -28.40
N VAL A 123 -7.85 1.43 -27.79
CA VAL A 123 -8.44 0.14 -28.17
C VAL A 123 -9.28 -0.43 -27.03
N SER A 124 -9.93 -1.58 -27.26
CA SER A 124 -10.67 -2.26 -26.19
C SER A 124 -9.73 -2.76 -25.10
N MET A 125 -10.25 -2.95 -23.88
CA MET A 125 -9.46 -3.49 -22.77
C MET A 125 -8.87 -4.87 -23.09
N ASP A 126 -9.64 -5.77 -23.73
CA ASP A 126 -9.12 -7.07 -24.18
C ASP A 126 -7.93 -6.93 -25.13
N GLU A 127 -7.91 -5.87 -25.95
CA GLU A 127 -6.78 -5.64 -26.84
C GLU A 127 -5.58 -5.05 -26.12
N PHE A 128 -5.79 -4.12 -25.18
CA PHE A 128 -4.72 -3.65 -24.32
C PHE A 128 -4.08 -4.79 -23.52
N SER A 129 -4.88 -5.70 -22.96
CA SER A 129 -4.35 -6.90 -22.29
C SER A 129 -3.50 -7.77 -23.22
N ARG A 130 -3.91 -7.92 -24.49
CA ARG A 130 -3.07 -8.62 -25.49
C ARG A 130 -1.77 -7.90 -25.79
N TRP A 131 -1.74 -6.56 -25.76
CA TRP A 131 -0.50 -5.80 -25.95
C TRP A 131 0.45 -6.00 -24.77
N ASP A 132 -0.06 -6.09 -23.55
CA ASP A 132 0.73 -6.40 -22.36
C ASP A 132 1.30 -7.83 -22.44
N ASP A 133 0.49 -8.82 -22.88
CA ASP A 133 0.94 -10.19 -23.16
C ASP A 133 2.04 -10.24 -24.24
N ASP A 134 1.82 -9.56 -25.37
CA ASP A 134 2.76 -9.51 -26.49
C ASP A 134 4.08 -8.85 -26.08
N PHE A 135 4.01 -7.78 -25.28
CA PHE A 135 5.19 -7.10 -24.75
C PHE A 135 5.97 -7.98 -23.78
N ALA A 136 5.30 -8.63 -22.83
CA ALA A 136 5.93 -9.57 -21.91
C ALA A 136 6.60 -10.73 -22.66
N ALA A 137 5.96 -11.27 -23.70
CA ALA A 137 6.55 -12.30 -24.56
C ALA A 137 7.81 -11.80 -25.29
N ARG A 138 7.83 -10.54 -25.75
CA ARG A 138 9.04 -9.94 -26.34
C ARG A 138 10.14 -9.72 -25.31
N MET A 139 9.82 -9.21 -24.12
CA MET A 139 10.78 -9.02 -23.05
C MET A 139 11.38 -10.34 -22.56
N ARG A 140 10.60 -11.44 -22.59
CA ARG A 140 11.11 -12.80 -22.32
C ARG A 140 12.22 -13.21 -23.30
N GLU A 141 12.05 -12.90 -24.59
CA GLU A 141 13.08 -13.13 -25.61
C GLU A 141 14.30 -12.23 -25.43
N VAL A 142 14.10 -10.96 -25.06
CA VAL A 142 15.20 -10.03 -24.73
C VAL A 142 16.01 -10.56 -23.56
N HIS A 143 15.36 -11.00 -22.48
CA HIS A 143 16.01 -11.60 -21.32
C HIS A 143 16.78 -12.87 -21.68
N ARG A 144 16.19 -13.76 -22.50
CA ARG A 144 16.89 -14.97 -22.99
C ARG A 144 18.17 -14.65 -23.77
N ARG A 145 18.20 -13.54 -24.50
CA ARG A 145 19.37 -13.08 -25.28
C ARG A 145 20.41 -12.36 -24.41
N PHE A 146 19.97 -11.69 -23.34
CA PHE A 146 20.83 -10.92 -22.44
C PHE A 146 20.57 -11.27 -20.96
N PRO A 147 20.78 -12.54 -20.54
CA PRO A 147 20.39 -13.02 -19.22
C PRO A 147 21.24 -12.42 -18.08
N GLU A 148 22.39 -11.83 -18.40
CA GLU A 148 23.30 -11.19 -17.44
C GLU A 148 23.04 -9.68 -17.26
N ASP A 149 22.16 -9.07 -18.07
CA ASP A 149 21.84 -7.64 -17.97
C ASP A 149 20.77 -7.42 -16.88
N ALA A 150 21.17 -6.72 -15.81
CA ALA A 150 20.33 -6.48 -14.63
C ALA A 150 19.11 -5.59 -14.93
N ASP A 151 19.24 -4.59 -15.81
CA ASP A 151 18.10 -3.76 -16.18
C ASP A 151 17.12 -4.58 -17.04
N VAL A 152 17.62 -5.46 -17.93
CA VAL A 152 16.77 -6.38 -18.71
C VAL A 152 16.00 -7.33 -17.79
N ALA A 153 16.64 -7.92 -16.78
CA ALA A 153 15.97 -8.78 -15.81
C ALA A 153 14.86 -8.01 -15.05
N SER A 154 15.16 -6.79 -14.60
CA SER A 154 14.19 -5.93 -13.92
C SER A 154 13.01 -5.55 -14.80
N LEU A 155 13.26 -5.11 -16.04
CA LEU A 155 12.23 -4.67 -16.99
C LEU A 155 11.39 -5.85 -17.48
N PHE A 156 12.00 -7.03 -17.63
CA PHE A 156 11.27 -8.24 -17.97
C PHE A 156 10.32 -8.63 -16.84
N ALA A 157 10.80 -8.69 -15.60
CA ALA A 157 9.93 -8.99 -14.46
C ALA A 157 8.81 -7.95 -14.28
N GLU A 158 9.06 -6.67 -14.53
CA GLU A 158 8.03 -5.62 -14.51
C GLU A 158 6.96 -5.86 -15.61
N ALA A 159 7.38 -6.27 -16.81
CA ALA A 159 6.46 -6.64 -17.88
C ALA A 159 5.59 -7.85 -17.51
N LEU A 160 6.12 -8.83 -16.78
CA LEU A 160 5.37 -10.00 -16.30
C LEU A 160 4.28 -9.60 -15.30
N ILE A 161 4.62 -8.81 -14.27
CA ILE A 161 3.64 -8.43 -13.24
C ILE A 161 2.57 -7.45 -13.75
N THR A 162 2.87 -6.70 -14.82
CA THR A 162 1.92 -5.76 -15.44
C THR A 162 0.78 -6.48 -16.18
N ARG A 163 0.92 -7.78 -16.52
CA ARG A 163 -0.15 -8.58 -17.14
C ARG A 163 -1.32 -8.83 -16.19
N THR A 164 -1.02 -8.99 -14.89
CA THR A 164 -2.01 -9.32 -13.85
C THR A 164 -1.84 -8.37 -12.65
N PRO A 165 -2.04 -7.05 -12.84
CA PRO A 165 -1.79 -6.07 -11.79
C PRO A 165 -2.65 -6.37 -10.56
N TRP A 166 -2.02 -6.37 -9.37
CA TRP A 166 -2.64 -6.71 -8.09
C TRP A 166 -3.25 -8.12 -8.01
N ARG A 167 -2.86 -9.03 -8.91
CA ARG A 167 -3.28 -10.44 -8.95
C ARG A 167 -2.07 -11.32 -9.27
N LEU A 168 -1.03 -11.23 -8.44
CA LEU A 168 0.19 -12.02 -8.59
C LEU A 168 0.10 -13.33 -7.80
N TRP A 169 -0.52 -13.30 -6.63
CA TRP A 169 -0.78 -14.46 -5.79
C TRP A 169 -2.26 -14.57 -5.48
N ASP A 170 -2.76 -15.79 -5.40
CA ASP A 170 -4.07 -16.07 -4.82
C ASP A 170 -3.95 -16.04 -3.28
N PRO A 171 -4.61 -15.09 -2.59
CA PRO A 171 -4.47 -14.97 -1.14
C PRO A 171 -5.10 -16.16 -0.38
N GLU A 172 -6.03 -16.89 -0.98
CA GLU A 172 -6.69 -18.06 -0.38
C GLU A 172 -5.85 -19.31 -0.48
N THR A 173 -5.19 -19.56 -1.62
CA THR A 173 -4.40 -20.78 -1.85
C THR A 173 -2.91 -20.57 -1.65
N GLY A 174 -2.43 -19.32 -1.76
CA GLY A 174 -1.02 -18.96 -1.70
C GLY A 174 -0.20 -19.33 -2.92
N GLU A 175 -0.85 -19.88 -3.94
CA GLU A 175 -0.26 -20.20 -5.23
C GLU A 175 -0.25 -18.95 -6.13
N PRO A 176 0.56 -18.92 -7.21
CA PRO A 176 0.43 -17.90 -8.25
C PRO A 176 -1.00 -17.80 -8.74
N ALA A 177 -1.51 -16.57 -8.91
CA ALA A 177 -2.86 -16.37 -9.41
C ALA A 177 -2.99 -16.86 -10.86
N GLU A 178 -4.20 -17.21 -11.26
CA GLU A 178 -4.48 -17.66 -12.64
C GLU A 178 -4.03 -16.61 -13.67
N GLY A 179 -3.21 -17.05 -14.62
CA GLY A 179 -2.66 -16.20 -15.68
C GLY A 179 -1.44 -15.35 -15.30
N ALA A 180 -1.00 -15.38 -14.04
CA ALA A 180 0.17 -14.65 -13.58
C ALA A 180 1.47 -15.46 -13.79
N ASP A 181 2.51 -14.81 -14.31
CA ASP A 181 3.86 -15.40 -14.44
C ASP A 181 4.71 -15.17 -13.17
N THR A 182 4.08 -15.25 -11.99
CA THR A 182 4.69 -14.81 -10.72
C THR A 182 5.93 -15.61 -10.34
N GLU A 183 5.94 -16.92 -10.57
CA GLU A 183 7.12 -17.76 -10.32
C GLU A 183 8.27 -17.42 -11.26
N GLU A 184 7.98 -17.17 -12.54
CA GLU A 184 9.01 -16.78 -13.50
C GLU A 184 9.60 -15.40 -13.13
N ALA A 185 8.76 -14.44 -12.75
CA ALA A 185 9.22 -13.13 -12.27
C ALA A 185 10.10 -13.27 -11.03
N ARG A 186 9.69 -14.09 -10.06
CA ARG A 186 10.47 -14.39 -8.85
C ARG A 186 11.83 -14.98 -9.21
N ASP A 187 11.85 -16.05 -10.01
CA ASP A 187 13.06 -16.81 -10.32
C ASP A 187 14.07 -15.97 -11.12
N VAL A 188 13.60 -15.13 -12.05
CA VAL A 188 14.44 -14.16 -12.80
C VAL A 188 15.11 -13.18 -11.84
N LEU A 189 14.33 -12.58 -10.93
CA LEU A 189 14.84 -11.57 -10.00
C LEU A 189 15.79 -12.19 -8.97
N GLU A 190 15.45 -13.32 -8.36
CA GLU A 190 16.29 -13.99 -7.38
C GLU A 190 17.63 -14.42 -7.99
N SER A 191 17.60 -15.00 -9.20
CA SER A 191 18.81 -15.40 -9.92
C SER A 191 19.70 -14.22 -10.26
N ALA A 192 19.12 -13.13 -10.78
CA ALA A 192 19.87 -11.93 -11.14
C ALA A 192 20.44 -11.20 -9.91
N MET A 193 19.68 -11.11 -8.82
CA MET A 193 20.16 -10.54 -7.55
C MET A 193 21.28 -11.37 -6.93
N LEU A 194 21.18 -12.71 -6.98
CA LEU A 194 22.23 -13.61 -6.51
C LEU A 194 23.52 -13.45 -7.32
N ALA A 195 23.43 -13.54 -8.65
CA ALA A 195 24.60 -13.38 -9.53
C ALA A 195 25.32 -12.04 -9.30
N ARG A 196 24.54 -10.97 -9.11
CA ARG A 196 25.06 -9.64 -8.82
C ARG A 196 25.79 -9.57 -7.48
N ARG A 197 25.22 -10.20 -6.43
CA ARG A 197 25.84 -10.32 -5.10
C ARG A 197 27.15 -11.10 -5.17
N GLU A 198 27.17 -12.22 -5.89
CA GLU A 198 28.37 -13.05 -6.08
C GLU A 198 29.48 -12.31 -6.86
N ALA A 199 29.09 -11.45 -7.80
CA ALA A 199 30.01 -10.56 -8.52
C ALA A 199 30.50 -9.35 -7.70
N GLY A 200 30.06 -9.20 -6.45
CA GLY A 200 30.41 -8.06 -5.58
C GLY A 200 29.89 -6.71 -6.09
N GLN A 201 28.80 -6.72 -6.86
CA GLN A 201 28.18 -5.53 -7.42
C GLN A 201 27.12 -4.96 -6.48
N GLU A 202 27.00 -3.63 -6.46
CA GLU A 202 25.98 -2.92 -5.65
C GLU A 202 24.56 -3.35 -6.03
N PRO A 203 23.61 -3.47 -5.07
CA PRO A 203 22.23 -3.85 -5.36
C PRO A 203 21.56 -2.96 -6.42
N HIS A 204 20.68 -3.55 -7.24
CA HIS A 204 20.02 -2.86 -8.34
C HIS A 204 18.63 -2.37 -7.93
N PRO A 205 18.34 -1.05 -7.96
CA PRO A 205 17.11 -0.50 -7.41
C PRO A 205 15.85 -1.06 -8.09
N GLY A 206 15.85 -1.20 -9.43
CA GLY A 206 14.73 -1.80 -10.15
C GLY A 206 14.43 -3.25 -9.77
N MET A 207 15.45 -4.10 -9.58
CA MET A 207 15.23 -5.52 -9.26
C MET A 207 14.66 -5.67 -7.85
N LEU A 208 15.21 -4.93 -6.88
CA LEU A 208 14.72 -4.95 -5.50
C LEU A 208 13.28 -4.44 -5.43
N HIS A 209 12.96 -3.35 -6.13
CA HIS A 209 11.62 -2.80 -6.17
C HIS A 209 10.61 -3.80 -6.74
N ILE A 210 10.86 -4.34 -7.94
CA ILE A 210 9.93 -5.27 -8.57
C ILE A 210 9.82 -6.57 -7.74
N TYR A 211 10.90 -7.03 -7.11
CA TYR A 211 10.85 -8.20 -6.23
C TYR A 211 9.96 -8.00 -5.01
N ILE A 212 9.93 -6.80 -4.43
CA ILE A 212 9.00 -6.46 -3.35
C ILE A 212 7.55 -6.59 -3.85
N HIS A 213 7.22 -6.01 -5.01
CA HIS A 213 5.88 -6.15 -5.60
C HIS A 213 5.52 -7.60 -5.89
N VAL A 214 6.46 -8.39 -6.41
CA VAL A 214 6.26 -9.83 -6.62
C VAL A 214 5.94 -10.53 -5.31
N MET A 215 6.54 -10.16 -4.17
CA MET A 215 6.44 -10.92 -2.93
C MET A 215 5.43 -10.40 -1.91
N GLU A 216 4.95 -9.15 -2.00
CA GLU A 216 4.10 -8.51 -0.98
C GLU A 216 2.75 -9.23 -0.76
N MET A 217 2.18 -9.81 -1.81
CA MET A 217 0.93 -10.60 -1.72
C MET A 217 1.16 -12.08 -1.37
N SER A 218 2.40 -12.55 -1.32
CA SER A 218 2.71 -13.97 -1.17
C SER A 218 2.40 -14.48 0.25
N ARG A 219 2.45 -15.81 0.43
CA ARG A 219 2.41 -16.42 1.77
C ARG A 219 3.73 -16.37 2.53
N ILE A 220 4.79 -15.92 1.87
CA ILE A 220 6.17 -15.90 2.36
C ILE A 220 6.83 -14.54 2.10
N PRO A 221 6.18 -13.40 2.49
CA PRO A 221 6.74 -12.07 2.27
C PRO A 221 8.11 -11.89 2.94
N GLU A 222 8.43 -12.72 3.94
CA GLU A 222 9.71 -12.76 4.63
C GLU A 222 10.91 -12.95 3.68
N CYS A 223 10.72 -13.62 2.54
CA CYS A 223 11.76 -13.82 1.52
C CYS A 223 12.27 -12.48 0.95
N ALA A 224 11.43 -11.44 0.92
CA ALA A 224 11.80 -10.12 0.40
C ALA A 224 12.39 -9.15 1.43
N GLN A 225 12.58 -9.57 2.69
CA GLN A 225 13.11 -8.68 3.73
C GLN A 225 14.52 -8.15 3.42
N ALA A 226 15.41 -9.00 2.90
CA ALA A 226 16.76 -8.55 2.54
C ALA A 226 16.71 -7.52 1.40
N ALA A 227 15.81 -7.70 0.43
CA ALA A 227 15.62 -6.75 -0.66
C ALA A 227 15.04 -5.41 -0.16
N ALA A 228 14.05 -5.47 0.74
CA ALA A 228 13.47 -4.30 1.40
C ALA A 228 14.54 -3.52 2.22
N ASP A 229 15.36 -4.24 2.99
CA ASP A 229 16.46 -3.66 3.76
C ASP A 229 17.50 -2.97 2.85
N ASP A 230 17.82 -3.55 1.69
CA ASP A 230 18.80 -2.94 0.78
C ASP A 230 18.21 -1.73 0.02
N LEU A 231 16.95 -1.79 -0.42
CA LEU A 231 16.35 -0.79 -1.30
C LEU A 231 16.26 0.61 -0.68
N HIS A 232 15.85 0.73 0.59
CA HIS A 232 15.60 2.03 1.24
C HIS A 232 16.88 2.90 1.35
N ARG A 233 18.05 2.37 1.02
CA ARG A 233 19.35 3.04 1.12
C ARG A 233 19.85 3.60 -0.21
N LEU A 234 19.25 3.19 -1.33
CA LEU A 234 19.79 3.44 -2.67
C LEU A 234 19.46 4.81 -3.24
N SER A 235 18.22 5.30 -3.07
CA SER A 235 17.73 6.54 -3.70
C SER A 235 17.11 7.49 -2.67
N PRO A 236 17.91 8.37 -2.03
CA PRO A 236 17.45 9.19 -0.91
C PRO A 236 16.24 10.11 -1.19
N ASP A 237 16.18 10.71 -2.38
CA ASP A 237 15.12 11.66 -2.76
C ASP A 237 14.02 11.05 -3.66
N ASN A 238 14.00 9.73 -3.82
CA ASN A 238 12.90 9.04 -4.52
C ASN A 238 11.90 8.51 -3.48
N GLY A 239 10.74 9.17 -3.32
CA GLY A 239 9.75 8.82 -2.29
C GLY A 239 9.31 7.36 -2.38
N HIS A 240 8.80 6.97 -3.54
CA HIS A 240 8.31 5.61 -3.76
C HIS A 240 9.34 4.51 -3.47
N LEU A 241 10.59 4.63 -3.95
CA LEU A 241 11.63 3.63 -3.63
C LEU A 241 11.94 3.54 -2.13
N ASN A 242 11.83 4.65 -1.39
CA ASN A 242 11.95 4.62 0.06
C ASN A 242 10.71 4.01 0.74
N HIS A 243 9.53 4.14 0.13
CA HIS A 243 8.29 3.58 0.64
C HIS A 243 8.18 2.08 0.47
N MET A 244 8.60 1.53 -0.68
CA MET A 244 8.40 0.12 -1.03
C MET A 244 8.76 -0.90 0.06
N PRO A 245 9.86 -0.75 0.82
CA PRO A 245 10.19 -1.64 1.94
C PRO A 245 9.07 -1.77 3.00
N CYS A 246 8.24 -0.75 3.16
CA CYS A 246 7.08 -0.75 4.06
C CYS A 246 6.11 -1.90 3.78
N HIS A 247 5.88 -2.24 2.50
CA HIS A 247 4.96 -3.32 2.09
C HIS A 247 5.37 -4.66 2.70
N ILE A 248 6.68 -4.96 2.74
CA ILE A 248 7.18 -6.19 3.38
C ILE A 248 7.20 -6.04 4.91
N TYR A 249 7.62 -4.88 5.41
CA TYR A 249 7.74 -4.66 6.85
C TYR A 249 6.40 -4.75 7.58
N LEU A 250 5.32 -4.21 7.01
CA LEU A 250 3.96 -4.32 7.56
C LEU A 250 3.53 -5.78 7.66
N GLN A 251 3.64 -6.53 6.55
CA GLN A 251 3.31 -7.95 6.50
C GLN A 251 4.13 -8.79 7.50
N CYS A 252 5.39 -8.42 7.75
CA CYS A 252 6.29 -9.12 8.66
C CYS A 252 6.25 -8.62 10.13
N GLY A 253 5.35 -7.71 10.50
CA GLY A 253 5.26 -7.19 11.88
C GLY A 253 6.37 -6.20 12.27
N ARG A 254 7.16 -5.73 11.30
CA ARG A 254 8.25 -4.76 11.48
C ARG A 254 7.73 -3.31 11.42
N TYR A 255 6.65 -3.01 12.15
CA TYR A 255 5.97 -1.72 12.06
C TYR A 255 6.85 -0.50 12.37
N ALA A 256 7.85 -0.64 13.25
CA ALA A 256 8.79 0.44 13.55
C ALA A 256 9.68 0.79 12.34
N ASP A 257 10.10 -0.23 11.58
CA ASP A 257 10.88 -0.04 10.37
C ASP A 257 10.00 0.52 9.25
N ALA A 258 8.76 0.01 9.12
CA ALA A 258 7.73 0.53 8.22
C ALA A 258 7.50 2.04 8.44
N LEU A 259 7.26 2.45 9.69
CA LEU A 259 7.10 3.86 10.06
C LEU A 259 8.34 4.69 9.72
N ALA A 260 9.54 4.16 9.94
CA ALA A 260 10.80 4.87 9.67
C ALA A 260 11.02 5.11 8.16
N VAL A 261 10.77 4.11 7.32
CA VAL A 261 10.93 4.24 5.87
C VAL A 261 9.82 5.10 5.25
N SER A 262 8.57 4.99 5.71
CA SER A 262 7.49 5.89 5.25
C SER A 262 7.75 7.36 5.62
N ARG A 263 8.30 7.64 6.82
CA ARG A 263 8.74 9.01 7.17
C ARG A 263 9.85 9.53 6.24
N LYS A 264 10.73 8.66 5.74
CA LYS A 264 11.75 9.05 4.76
C LYS A 264 11.11 9.35 3.40
N ALA A 265 10.20 8.50 2.96
CA ALA A 265 9.47 8.63 1.71
C ALA A 265 8.67 9.94 1.65
N VAL A 266 7.87 10.23 2.68
CA VAL A 266 7.13 11.51 2.84
C VAL A 266 8.05 12.74 2.77
N ARG A 267 9.26 12.68 3.34
CA ARG A 267 10.22 13.80 3.26
C ARG A 267 10.75 14.01 1.84
N ALA A 268 11.07 12.94 1.13
CA ALA A 268 11.48 12.99 -0.27
C ALA A 268 10.35 13.54 -1.16
N ASP A 269 9.12 13.09 -0.94
CA ASP A 269 7.94 13.55 -1.67
C ASP A 269 7.60 15.01 -1.41
N ALA A 270 7.76 15.49 -0.17
CA ALA A 270 7.61 16.90 0.14
C ALA A 270 8.63 17.75 -0.63
N LYS A 271 9.85 17.24 -0.86
CA LYS A 271 10.86 17.92 -1.70
C LYS A 271 10.43 17.95 -3.16
N TYR A 272 9.96 16.82 -3.70
CA TYR A 272 9.46 16.74 -5.07
C TYR A 272 8.26 17.67 -5.30
N ALA A 273 7.25 17.62 -4.43
CA ALA A 273 6.04 18.42 -4.52
C ALA A 273 6.30 19.94 -4.48
N ARG A 274 7.33 20.40 -3.74
CA ARG A 274 7.73 21.83 -3.75
C ARG A 274 8.24 22.30 -5.12
N ARG A 275 8.81 21.40 -5.92
CA ARG A 275 9.35 21.71 -7.25
C ARG A 275 8.26 21.64 -8.32
N VAL A 276 7.48 20.55 -8.35
CA VAL A 276 6.55 20.28 -9.46
C VAL A 276 5.10 20.66 -9.17
N GLY A 277 4.78 20.96 -7.91
CA GLY A 277 3.42 21.24 -7.47
C GLY A 277 2.59 19.98 -7.20
N PRO A 278 1.31 20.14 -6.80
CA PRO A 278 0.48 19.04 -6.32
C PRO A 278 -0.42 18.41 -7.38
N PHE A 279 -0.49 18.94 -8.61
CA PHE A 279 -1.44 18.51 -9.64
C PHE A 279 -0.80 17.54 -10.64
N ASN A 280 -0.44 16.35 -10.16
CA ASN A 280 0.14 15.26 -10.93
C ASN A 280 -0.41 13.91 -10.47
N PHE A 281 -0.29 12.88 -11.31
CA PHE A 281 -0.70 11.52 -10.91
C PHE A 281 0.09 11.04 -9.69
N TYR A 282 1.38 11.40 -9.58
CA TYR A 282 2.25 11.01 -8.47
C TYR A 282 1.72 11.42 -7.08
N THR A 283 0.76 12.34 -7.01
CA THR A 283 0.00 12.65 -5.80
C THR A 283 -0.63 11.43 -5.15
N THR A 284 -1.06 10.43 -5.91
CA THR A 284 -1.57 9.17 -5.33
C THR A 284 -0.49 8.43 -4.57
N ALA A 285 0.72 8.31 -5.12
CA ALA A 285 1.87 7.72 -4.44
C ALA A 285 2.23 8.50 -3.16
N ARG A 286 2.21 9.85 -3.21
CA ARG A 286 2.46 10.68 -2.01
C ARG A 286 1.44 10.45 -0.90
N CYS A 287 0.16 10.28 -1.26
CA CYS A 287 -0.88 9.92 -0.28
C CYS A 287 -0.71 8.47 0.22
N HIS A 288 -0.25 7.56 -0.64
CA HIS A 288 0.04 6.17 -0.29
C HIS A 288 1.14 6.06 0.77
N ASP A 289 2.19 6.86 0.66
CA ASP A 289 3.28 6.92 1.63
C ASP A 289 2.78 7.35 3.02
N PHE A 290 1.88 8.33 3.08
CA PHE A 290 1.20 8.69 4.33
C PHE A 290 0.24 7.60 4.80
N HIS A 291 -0.47 6.93 3.90
CA HIS A 291 -1.40 5.86 4.25
C HIS A 291 -0.69 4.69 4.95
N ALA A 292 0.46 4.24 4.43
CA ALA A 292 1.26 3.22 5.09
C ALA A 292 1.94 3.71 6.37
N MET A 293 2.36 4.98 6.41
CA MET A 293 2.84 5.61 7.66
C MET A 293 1.76 5.56 8.76
N MET A 294 0.51 5.84 8.39
CA MET A 294 -0.64 5.83 9.28
C MET A 294 -0.93 4.41 9.79
N ASP A 295 -0.90 3.41 8.92
CA ASP A 295 -1.11 2.00 9.29
C ASP A 295 -0.05 1.51 10.28
N ALA A 296 1.24 1.69 9.93
CA ALA A 296 2.35 1.32 10.79
C ALA A 296 2.27 1.98 12.17
N ALA A 297 1.95 3.27 12.21
CA ALA A 297 1.80 4.01 13.46
C ALA A 297 0.61 3.52 14.30
N MET A 298 -0.52 3.20 13.67
CA MET A 298 -1.68 2.61 14.36
C MET A 298 -1.36 1.23 14.93
N MET A 299 -0.62 0.38 14.22
CA MET A 299 -0.21 -0.94 14.69
C MET A 299 0.85 -0.89 15.80
N LEU A 300 1.64 0.18 15.87
CA LEU A 300 2.57 0.46 16.99
C LEU A 300 1.90 1.07 18.23
N GLY A 301 0.72 1.67 18.07
CA GLY A 301 0.19 2.57 19.10
C GLY A 301 0.96 3.89 19.21
N ASP A 302 1.49 4.40 18.07
CA ASP A 302 2.07 5.74 17.92
C ASP A 302 0.99 6.72 17.41
N LEU A 303 0.22 7.29 18.33
CA LEU A 303 -0.84 8.27 18.03
C LEU A 303 -0.26 9.52 17.37
N ARG A 304 0.92 9.97 17.78
CA ARG A 304 1.57 11.14 17.17
C ARG A 304 1.89 10.90 15.70
N GLY A 305 2.51 9.76 15.39
CA GLY A 305 2.81 9.34 14.03
C GLY A 305 1.55 9.19 13.18
N ALA A 306 0.51 8.54 13.72
CA ALA A 306 -0.76 8.35 13.02
C ALA A 306 -1.44 9.70 12.69
N ARG A 307 -1.43 10.65 13.63
CA ARG A 307 -1.95 12.01 13.41
C ARG A 307 -1.11 12.87 12.48
N GLU A 308 0.21 12.69 12.49
CA GLU A 308 1.10 13.32 11.51
C GLU A 308 0.72 12.87 10.10
N ALA A 309 0.58 11.57 9.89
CA ALA A 309 0.21 10.98 8.61
C ALA A 309 -1.19 11.39 8.14
N ALA A 310 -2.20 11.29 9.00
CA ALA A 310 -3.57 11.70 8.69
C ALA A 310 -3.67 13.17 8.28
N ARG A 311 -2.94 14.06 8.96
CA ARG A 311 -2.85 15.48 8.57
C ARG A 311 -2.17 15.67 7.22
N GLY A 312 -1.13 14.88 6.92
CA GLY A 312 -0.45 14.89 5.62
C GLY A 312 -1.40 14.55 4.47
N ILE A 313 -2.24 13.52 4.65
CA ILE A 313 -3.29 13.17 3.68
C ILE A 313 -4.29 14.32 3.53
N ALA A 314 -4.85 14.82 4.64
CA ALA A 314 -5.86 15.88 4.60
C ALA A 314 -5.35 17.19 3.97
N GLN A 315 -4.06 17.51 4.12
CA GLN A 315 -3.42 18.65 3.47
C GLN A 315 -3.16 18.42 1.97
N THR A 316 -2.94 17.16 1.58
CA THR A 316 -2.69 16.80 0.17
C THR A 316 -3.99 16.72 -0.62
N VAL A 317 -5.04 16.11 -0.07
CA VAL A 317 -6.32 15.89 -0.75
C VAL A 317 -7.20 17.13 -0.65
N THR A 318 -6.96 18.09 -1.55
CA THR A 318 -7.71 19.35 -1.64
C THR A 318 -8.97 19.22 -2.50
N PRO A 319 -9.98 20.11 -2.34
CA PRO A 319 -11.16 20.13 -3.20
C PRO A 319 -10.81 20.29 -4.69
N ASP A 320 -9.75 21.04 -5.02
CA ASP A 320 -9.34 21.26 -6.40
C ASP A 320 -8.80 19.99 -7.06
N LEU A 321 -8.14 19.11 -6.30
CA LEU A 321 -7.74 17.79 -6.79
C LEU A 321 -8.95 16.89 -7.03
N LEU A 322 -9.95 16.93 -6.14
CA LEU A 322 -11.16 16.11 -6.29
C LEU A 322 -12.12 16.61 -7.39
N ARG A 323 -11.93 17.83 -7.89
CA ARG A 323 -12.67 18.37 -9.04
C ARG A 323 -12.07 17.98 -10.39
N GLN A 324 -10.92 17.29 -10.43
CA GLN A 324 -10.32 16.87 -11.69
C GLN A 324 -11.19 15.85 -12.42
N ASP A 325 -11.23 15.93 -13.74
CA ASP A 325 -11.88 14.95 -14.60
C ASP A 325 -11.01 13.69 -14.78
N ARG A 326 -10.66 13.06 -13.65
CA ARG A 326 -9.84 11.84 -13.56
C ARG A 326 -10.49 10.90 -12.53
N PRO A 327 -11.51 10.12 -12.93
CA PRO A 327 -12.36 9.39 -11.97
C PRO A 327 -11.61 8.44 -11.03
N HIS A 328 -10.61 7.73 -11.54
CA HIS A 328 -9.78 6.83 -10.71
C HIS A 328 -8.93 7.62 -9.71
N LEU A 329 -8.26 8.70 -10.15
CA LEU A 329 -7.51 9.61 -9.27
C LEU A 329 -8.40 10.12 -8.13
N VAL A 330 -9.58 10.66 -8.47
CA VAL A 330 -10.52 11.21 -7.49
C VAL A 330 -11.00 10.15 -6.50
N SER A 331 -11.34 8.95 -6.99
CA SER A 331 -11.78 7.85 -6.12
C SER A 331 -10.68 7.41 -5.15
N THR A 332 -9.45 7.28 -5.64
CA THR A 332 -8.28 6.88 -4.83
C THR A 332 -7.92 7.95 -3.80
N LEU A 333 -7.93 9.24 -4.15
CA LEU A 333 -7.63 10.31 -3.20
C LEU A 333 -8.71 10.46 -2.12
N ASP A 334 -10.00 10.35 -2.47
CA ASP A 334 -11.08 10.35 -1.48
C ASP A 334 -11.01 9.11 -0.57
N ALA A 335 -10.64 7.93 -1.10
CA ALA A 335 -10.40 6.74 -0.27
C ALA A 335 -9.28 6.97 0.76
N TYR A 336 -8.13 7.53 0.36
CA TYR A 336 -7.07 7.90 1.32
C TYR A 336 -7.54 8.91 2.37
N CYS A 337 -8.28 9.95 1.96
CA CYS A 337 -8.81 10.93 2.91
C CYS A 337 -9.78 10.28 3.90
N SER A 338 -10.63 9.37 3.43
CA SER A 338 -11.61 8.68 4.25
C SER A 338 -10.99 7.76 5.31
N SER A 339 -9.84 7.16 5.05
CA SER A 339 -9.18 6.26 6.00
C SER A 339 -8.62 7.00 7.22
N THR A 340 -8.46 8.33 7.15
CA THR A 340 -7.99 9.16 8.28
C THR A 340 -8.90 9.08 9.52
N VAL A 341 -10.19 8.75 9.36
CA VAL A 341 -11.11 8.58 10.49
C VAL A 341 -10.75 7.37 11.37
N HIS A 342 -9.99 6.41 10.85
CA HIS A 342 -9.58 5.24 11.63
C HIS A 342 -8.60 5.60 12.74
N VAL A 343 -7.84 6.69 12.61
CA VAL A 343 -6.91 7.15 13.65
C VAL A 343 -7.65 7.47 14.95
N PRO A 344 -8.57 8.45 14.99
CA PRO A 344 -9.27 8.75 16.24
C PRO A 344 -10.13 7.58 16.72
N VAL A 345 -10.67 6.74 15.84
CA VAL A 345 -11.41 5.53 16.23
C VAL A 345 -10.50 4.52 16.94
N ARG A 346 -9.34 4.21 16.37
CA ARG A 346 -8.37 3.27 16.95
C ARG A 346 -7.91 3.71 18.33
N PHE A 347 -7.68 5.01 18.52
CA PHE A 347 -7.19 5.58 19.77
C PHE A 347 -8.31 6.06 20.72
N GLY A 348 -9.56 5.66 20.46
CA GLY A 348 -10.67 5.92 21.39
C GLY A 348 -10.98 7.40 21.60
N GLN A 349 -10.70 8.25 20.62
CA GLN A 349 -10.87 9.70 20.71
C GLN A 349 -12.34 10.11 20.49
N TRP A 350 -13.26 9.44 21.18
CA TRP A 350 -14.70 9.50 20.91
C TRP A 350 -15.26 10.92 20.93
N ARG A 351 -14.84 11.74 21.91
CA ARG A 351 -15.27 13.14 21.99
C ARG A 351 -14.77 13.99 20.82
N GLU A 352 -13.52 13.78 20.41
CA GLU A 352 -12.94 14.49 19.25
C GLU A 352 -13.70 14.16 17.97
N ILE A 353 -14.16 12.91 17.81
CA ILE A 353 -14.94 12.48 16.65
C ILE A 353 -16.32 13.16 16.63
N VAL A 354 -17.06 13.15 17.75
CA VAL A 354 -18.41 13.74 17.78
C VAL A 354 -18.39 15.27 17.69
N ASP A 355 -17.33 15.91 18.18
CA ASP A 355 -17.14 17.37 18.13
C ASP A 355 -16.57 17.84 16.78
N ALA A 356 -16.03 16.93 15.97
CA ALA A 356 -15.45 17.27 14.67
C ALA A 356 -16.54 17.69 13.66
N PRO A 357 -16.28 18.73 12.85
CA PRO A 357 -17.20 19.10 11.78
C PRO A 357 -17.23 18.01 10.69
N MET A 358 -18.38 17.86 10.04
CA MET A 358 -18.48 17.08 8.80
C MET A 358 -17.65 17.73 7.68
N PRO A 359 -17.21 16.97 6.66
CA PRO A 359 -16.49 17.53 5.52
C PRO A 359 -17.26 18.66 4.84
N ALA A 360 -16.58 19.77 4.50
CA ALA A 360 -17.22 20.97 3.96
C ALA A 360 -17.81 20.81 2.55
N HIS A 361 -17.32 19.81 1.79
CA HIS A 361 -17.72 19.52 0.41
C HIS A 361 -18.13 18.05 0.27
N PRO A 362 -19.24 17.62 0.89
CA PRO A 362 -19.63 16.19 0.91
C PRO A 362 -19.87 15.61 -0.49
N GLU A 363 -20.17 16.45 -1.49
CA GLU A 363 -20.31 16.07 -2.89
C GLU A 363 -18.98 15.67 -3.57
N LEU A 364 -17.85 16.17 -3.06
CA LEU A 364 -16.51 15.81 -3.54
C LEU A 364 -15.92 14.68 -2.71
N TYR A 365 -16.07 14.78 -1.39
CA TYR A 365 -15.55 13.88 -0.37
C TYR A 365 -16.57 12.80 -0.03
N VAL A 366 -17.11 12.11 -1.03
CA VAL A 366 -18.29 11.24 -0.89
C VAL A 366 -18.02 10.09 0.09
N VAL A 367 -16.94 9.34 -0.11
CA VAL A 367 -16.56 8.21 0.76
C VAL A 367 -16.10 8.73 2.13
N THR A 368 -15.33 9.82 2.16
CA THR A 368 -14.90 10.45 3.42
C THR A 368 -16.09 10.87 4.28
N THR A 369 -17.15 11.41 3.68
CA THR A 369 -18.37 11.82 4.39
C THR A 369 -19.08 10.62 5.03
N LEU A 370 -19.19 9.51 4.30
CA LEU A 370 -19.78 8.28 4.84
C LEU A 370 -18.93 7.68 5.96
N MET A 371 -17.60 7.70 5.82
CA MET A 371 -16.69 7.25 6.86
C MET A 371 -16.74 8.13 8.12
N HIS A 372 -17.03 9.43 8.00
CA HIS A 372 -17.33 10.29 9.15
C HIS A 372 -18.61 9.89 9.87
N HIS A 373 -19.69 9.55 9.15
CA HIS A 373 -20.92 9.04 9.77
C HIS A 373 -20.67 7.71 10.51
N TYR A 374 -19.89 6.80 9.92
CA TYR A 374 -19.43 5.59 10.59
C TYR A 374 -18.70 5.90 11.90
N ALA A 375 -17.66 6.74 11.84
CA ALA A 375 -16.84 7.04 13.01
C ALA A 375 -17.67 7.72 14.12
N ARG A 376 -18.52 8.69 13.76
CA ARG A 376 -19.43 9.37 14.71
C ARG A 376 -20.43 8.40 15.31
N GLY A 377 -21.01 7.51 14.52
CA GLY A 377 -21.93 6.49 15.02
C GLY A 377 -21.27 5.59 16.06
N VAL A 378 -20.07 5.09 15.78
CA VAL A 378 -19.30 4.25 16.72
C VAL A 378 -18.96 5.04 17.98
N ALA A 379 -18.52 6.29 17.84
CA ALA A 379 -18.22 7.16 18.97
C ALA A 379 -19.46 7.42 19.85
N HIS A 380 -20.62 7.71 19.25
CA HIS A 380 -21.87 7.89 19.97
C HIS A 380 -22.30 6.61 20.69
N ALA A 381 -22.18 5.43 20.06
CA ALA A 381 -22.45 4.14 20.69
C ALA A 381 -21.55 3.89 21.91
N ALA A 382 -20.24 4.12 21.78
CA ALA A 382 -19.27 3.98 22.88
C ALA A 382 -19.51 4.98 24.03
N LEU A 383 -20.06 6.16 23.72
CA LEU A 383 -20.45 7.18 24.70
C LEU A 383 -21.84 6.96 25.30
N GLY A 384 -22.60 5.97 24.81
CA GLY A 384 -23.97 5.67 25.26
C GLY A 384 -25.06 6.59 24.69
N ASP A 385 -24.76 7.43 23.69
CA ASP A 385 -25.74 8.26 22.98
C ASP A 385 -26.35 7.50 21.80
N PHE A 386 -27.23 6.57 22.12
CA PHE A 386 -27.76 5.63 21.14
C PHE A 386 -28.70 6.28 20.11
N GLU A 387 -29.40 7.36 20.46
CA GLU A 387 -30.24 8.10 19.51
C GLU A 387 -29.38 8.82 18.47
N ALA A 388 -28.24 9.39 18.88
CA ALA A 388 -27.30 9.97 17.92
C ALA A 388 -26.66 8.89 17.04
N ALA A 389 -26.27 7.75 17.61
CA ALA A 389 -25.73 6.63 16.84
C ALA A 389 -26.71 6.14 15.76
N GLU A 390 -28.02 6.06 16.05
CA GLU A 390 -29.05 5.71 15.07
C GLU A 390 -29.17 6.73 13.93
N ARG A 391 -29.06 8.03 14.23
CA ARG A 391 -29.08 9.09 13.20
C ARG A 391 -27.88 9.00 12.26
N GLU A 392 -26.70 8.72 12.81
CA GLU A 392 -25.49 8.52 12.02
C GLU A 392 -25.58 7.25 11.16
N LEU A 393 -26.14 6.16 11.70
CA LEU A 393 -26.41 4.93 10.94
C LEU A 393 -27.36 5.18 9.77
N ALA A 394 -28.48 5.88 10.00
CA ALA A 394 -29.43 6.22 8.95
C ALA A 394 -28.79 7.08 7.84
N SER A 395 -27.90 8.01 8.22
CA SER A 395 -27.16 8.86 7.27
C SER A 395 -26.16 8.05 6.44
N LEU A 396 -25.43 7.13 7.09
CA LEU A 396 -24.53 6.19 6.41
C LEU A 396 -25.29 5.31 5.40
N GLU A 397 -26.43 4.75 5.80
CA GLU A 397 -27.24 3.89 4.93
C GLU A 397 -27.83 4.66 3.74
N ALA A 398 -28.36 5.85 3.97
CA ALA A 398 -28.91 6.71 2.92
C ALA A 398 -27.84 7.11 1.89
N GLY A 399 -26.70 7.61 2.35
CA GLY A 399 -25.62 8.01 1.44
C GLY A 399 -24.94 6.81 0.76
N THR A 400 -24.89 5.64 1.42
CA THR A 400 -24.45 4.39 0.77
C THR A 400 -25.38 4.00 -0.36
N ALA A 401 -26.71 4.17 -0.22
CA ALA A 401 -27.65 3.87 -1.30
C ALA A 401 -27.39 4.72 -2.55
N GLU A 402 -26.93 5.96 -2.39
CA GLU A 402 -26.62 6.91 -3.46
C GLU A 402 -25.24 6.73 -4.10
N LEU A 403 -24.35 5.91 -3.53
CA LEU A 403 -23.01 5.69 -4.09
C LEU A 403 -23.05 5.10 -5.52
N PRO A 404 -22.33 5.66 -6.49
CA PRO A 404 -22.20 5.02 -7.80
C PRO A 404 -21.52 3.65 -7.69
N ASP A 405 -22.00 2.64 -8.43
CA ASP A 405 -21.42 1.29 -8.41
C ASP A 405 -19.96 1.25 -8.87
N ALA A 406 -19.58 2.18 -9.75
CA ALA A 406 -18.21 2.34 -10.23
C ALA A 406 -17.27 3.04 -9.21
N ARG A 407 -17.78 3.50 -8.05
CA ARG A 407 -16.95 4.16 -7.03
C ARG A 407 -16.06 3.13 -6.35
N LEU A 408 -14.76 3.27 -6.54
CA LEU A 408 -13.75 2.39 -5.96
C LEU A 408 -13.23 2.93 -4.62
N TYR A 409 -12.77 2.01 -3.78
CA TYR A 409 -11.93 2.21 -2.62
C TYR A 409 -10.72 1.30 -2.78
N PHE A 410 -9.63 1.87 -3.30
CA PHE A 410 -8.48 1.10 -3.77
C PHE A 410 -8.93 0.00 -4.76
N ASN A 411 -8.61 -1.27 -4.49
CA ASN A 411 -8.98 -2.41 -5.34
C ASN A 411 -10.39 -2.96 -5.08
N ASN A 412 -11.19 -2.31 -4.22
CA ASN A 412 -12.50 -2.77 -3.77
C ASN A 412 -13.61 -1.80 -4.17
N ALA A 413 -14.87 -2.26 -4.18
CA ALA A 413 -16.00 -1.35 -4.32
C ALA A 413 -16.19 -0.55 -3.03
N ALA A 414 -16.45 0.76 -3.12
CA ALA A 414 -16.71 1.58 -1.95
C ALA A 414 -17.92 1.08 -1.14
N ARG A 415 -18.92 0.50 -1.82
CA ARG A 415 -20.09 -0.13 -1.17
C ARG A 415 -19.71 -1.28 -0.24
N ASP A 416 -18.68 -2.06 -0.56
CA ASP A 416 -18.23 -3.17 0.29
C ASP A 416 -17.58 -2.65 1.57
N ILE A 417 -16.84 -1.53 1.48
CA ILE A 417 -16.28 -0.83 2.65
C ILE A 417 -17.40 -0.28 3.53
N MET A 418 -18.43 0.34 2.94
CA MET A 418 -19.58 0.84 3.71
C MET A 418 -20.35 -0.29 4.40
N ALA A 419 -20.38 -1.49 3.82
CA ALA A 419 -21.01 -2.65 4.46
C ALA A 419 -20.24 -3.12 5.71
N ILE A 420 -18.90 -3.00 5.74
CA ILE A 420 -18.10 -3.23 6.94
C ILE A 420 -18.39 -2.15 7.97
N ALA A 421 -18.37 -0.88 7.57
CA ALA A 421 -18.65 0.26 8.43
C ALA A 421 -20.02 0.14 9.11
N ARG A 422 -21.05 -0.24 8.35
CA ARG A 422 -22.40 -0.52 8.85
C ARG A 422 -22.40 -1.65 9.87
N ALA A 423 -21.77 -2.79 9.56
CA ALA A 423 -21.72 -3.93 10.46
C ALA A 423 -21.00 -3.59 11.78
N MET A 424 -19.89 -2.86 11.70
CA MET A 424 -19.19 -2.33 12.88
C MET A 424 -20.09 -1.43 13.72
N LEU A 425 -20.74 -0.44 13.11
CA LEU A 425 -21.63 0.49 13.81
C LEU A 425 -22.81 -0.24 14.48
N CYS A 426 -23.50 -1.13 13.77
CA CYS A 426 -24.59 -1.93 14.33
C CYS A 426 -24.10 -2.81 15.49
N GLY A 427 -22.93 -3.41 15.36
CA GLY A 427 -22.33 -4.27 16.38
C GLY A 427 -22.01 -3.53 17.68
N GLU A 428 -21.30 -2.41 17.57
CA GLU A 428 -20.97 -1.53 18.70
C GLU A 428 -22.23 -1.01 19.41
N MET A 429 -23.20 -0.53 18.63
CA MET A 429 -24.47 -0.01 19.17
C MET A 429 -25.26 -1.09 19.93
N ALA A 430 -25.45 -2.27 19.32
CA ALA A 430 -26.18 -3.37 19.95
C ALA A 430 -25.46 -3.89 21.21
N TYR A 431 -24.13 -4.04 21.16
CA TYR A 431 -23.35 -4.47 22.31
C TYR A 431 -23.50 -3.52 23.50
N HIS A 432 -23.34 -2.21 23.28
CA HIS A 432 -23.45 -1.20 24.33
C HIS A 432 -24.88 -1.03 24.87
N ARG A 433 -25.92 -1.38 24.09
CA ARG A 433 -27.31 -1.49 24.57
C ARG A 433 -27.57 -2.72 25.45
N GLY A 434 -26.62 -3.66 25.51
CA GLY A 434 -26.77 -4.94 26.19
C GLY A 434 -27.39 -6.05 25.32
N GLU A 435 -27.59 -5.81 24.02
CA GLU A 435 -28.10 -6.77 23.04
C GLU A 435 -26.97 -7.68 22.53
N ARG A 436 -26.36 -8.43 23.47
CA ARG A 436 -25.07 -9.13 23.27
C ARG A 436 -25.03 -10.05 22.05
N GLU A 437 -26.05 -10.89 21.86
CA GLU A 437 -26.12 -11.84 20.74
C GLU A 437 -26.08 -11.12 19.39
N SER A 438 -26.92 -10.09 19.23
CA SER A 438 -26.97 -9.26 18.03
C SER A 438 -25.67 -8.48 17.82
N GLY A 439 -25.10 -7.90 18.89
CA GLY A 439 -23.82 -7.20 18.84
C GLY A 439 -22.70 -8.07 18.29
N PHE A 440 -22.52 -9.28 18.84
CA PHE A 440 -21.50 -10.21 18.35
C PHE A 440 -21.79 -10.74 16.95
N ALA A 441 -23.06 -10.95 16.58
CA ALA A 441 -23.41 -11.34 15.21
C ALA A 441 -22.96 -10.29 14.18
N TYR A 442 -23.22 -9.01 14.44
CA TYR A 442 -22.78 -7.92 13.56
C TYR A 442 -21.25 -7.75 13.53
N LEU A 443 -20.57 -7.88 14.67
CA LEU A 443 -19.11 -7.78 14.70
C LEU A 443 -18.42 -8.95 13.96
N ARG A 444 -18.96 -10.18 14.08
CA ARG A 444 -18.49 -11.32 13.27
C ARG A 444 -18.74 -11.10 11.78
N GLU A 445 -19.87 -10.50 11.42
CA GLU A 445 -20.16 -10.11 10.03
C GLU A 445 -19.18 -9.04 9.52
N ALA A 446 -18.80 -8.06 10.34
CA ALA A 446 -17.78 -7.07 10.00
C ALA A 446 -16.42 -7.73 9.72
N VAL A 447 -16.01 -8.69 10.57
CA VAL A 447 -14.80 -9.51 10.35
C VAL A 447 -14.91 -10.26 9.01
N ARG A 448 -16.01 -10.98 8.77
CA ARG A 448 -16.20 -11.77 7.55
C ARG A 448 -16.13 -10.90 6.28
N ARG A 449 -16.76 -9.72 6.30
CA ARG A 449 -16.71 -8.77 5.17
C ARG A 449 -15.31 -8.20 4.96
N SER A 450 -14.65 -7.81 6.04
CA SER A 450 -13.27 -7.30 5.98
C SER A 450 -12.30 -8.35 5.44
N ASP A 451 -12.41 -9.61 5.86
CA ASP A 451 -11.54 -10.71 5.39
C ASP A 451 -11.74 -11.03 3.89
N GLN A 452 -12.90 -10.71 3.33
CA GLN A 452 -13.27 -11.03 1.95
C GLN A 452 -12.87 -9.96 0.93
N LEU A 453 -12.34 -8.82 1.37
CA LEU A 453 -11.87 -7.78 0.48
C LEU A 453 -10.75 -8.30 -0.44
N ALA A 454 -10.66 -7.71 -1.62
CA ALA A 454 -9.51 -7.84 -2.49
C ALA A 454 -8.29 -7.18 -1.83
N TYR A 455 -7.12 -7.79 -2.03
CA TYR A 455 -5.87 -7.27 -1.48
C TYR A 455 -5.63 -5.83 -1.96
N SER A 456 -5.26 -4.98 -1.02
CA SER A 456 -4.63 -3.69 -1.22
C SER A 456 -3.60 -3.57 -0.11
N GLU A 457 -2.58 -2.76 -0.31
CA GLU A 457 -1.54 -2.53 0.68
C GLU A 457 -1.58 -1.06 1.12
N PRO A 458 -1.59 -0.75 2.43
CA PRO A 458 -2.09 -1.61 3.51
C PRO A 458 -3.52 -2.12 3.29
N TRP A 459 -3.97 -3.06 4.13
CA TRP A 459 -5.32 -3.63 4.03
C TRP A 459 -6.40 -2.52 3.99
N PRO A 460 -7.41 -2.59 3.09
CA PRO A 460 -8.31 -1.47 2.86
C PRO A 460 -9.04 -0.96 4.11
N TRP A 461 -9.33 -1.87 5.05
CA TRP A 461 -9.90 -1.54 6.35
C TRP A 461 -8.81 -1.58 7.44
N MET A 462 -8.18 -0.43 7.68
CA MET A 462 -6.96 -0.30 8.51
C MET A 462 -7.12 -0.62 10.01
N HIS A 463 -8.36 -0.65 10.53
CA HIS A 463 -8.63 -1.00 11.92
C HIS A 463 -9.32 -2.36 11.97
N PRO A 464 -8.57 -3.48 12.09
CA PRO A 464 -9.16 -4.82 11.99
C PRO A 464 -10.40 -4.98 12.89
N PRO A 465 -11.57 -5.36 12.34
CA PRO A 465 -12.78 -5.59 13.14
C PRO A 465 -12.57 -6.64 14.24
N ARG A 466 -11.59 -7.54 14.05
CA ARG A 466 -11.14 -8.54 15.02
C ARG A 466 -10.73 -7.91 16.35
N HIS A 467 -10.13 -6.72 16.34
CA HIS A 467 -9.67 -6.06 17.57
C HIS A 467 -10.87 -5.62 18.42
N ALA A 468 -11.90 -5.03 17.80
CA ALA A 468 -13.14 -4.67 18.49
C ALA A 468 -13.88 -5.92 18.98
N LEU A 469 -14.10 -6.91 18.11
CA LEU A 469 -14.75 -8.18 18.46
C LEU A 469 -14.04 -8.86 19.64
N GLY A 470 -12.72 -9.03 19.55
CA GLY A 470 -11.92 -9.65 20.60
C GLY A 470 -11.99 -8.89 21.93
N ALA A 471 -11.97 -7.55 21.89
CA ALA A 471 -11.99 -6.74 23.11
C ALA A 471 -13.34 -6.85 23.83
N LEU A 472 -14.45 -6.83 23.07
CA LEU A 472 -15.80 -6.93 23.61
C LEU A 472 -16.15 -8.36 24.06
N LEU A 473 -15.64 -9.40 23.38
CA LEU A 473 -15.73 -10.79 23.86
C LEU A 473 -15.00 -10.96 25.20
N LEU A 474 -13.80 -10.37 25.32
CA LEU A 474 -13.01 -10.42 26.55
C LEU A 474 -13.72 -9.68 27.69
N GLU A 475 -14.28 -8.49 27.42
CA GLU A 475 -15.12 -7.74 28.35
C GLU A 475 -16.33 -8.56 28.83
N ASP A 476 -16.95 -9.30 27.91
CA ASP A 476 -18.10 -10.14 28.19
C ASP A 476 -17.76 -11.43 28.97
N GLY A 477 -16.48 -11.82 28.99
CA GLY A 477 -16.00 -13.05 29.61
C GLY A 477 -15.97 -14.26 28.68
N GLN A 478 -16.16 -14.07 27.37
CA GLN A 478 -16.06 -15.12 26.35
C GLN A 478 -14.60 -15.36 25.96
N LEU A 479 -13.83 -15.89 26.91
CA LEU A 479 -12.37 -15.97 26.85
C LEU A 479 -11.85 -16.86 25.71
N ASP A 480 -12.46 -18.03 25.48
CA ASP A 480 -12.00 -18.98 24.47
C ASP A 480 -12.15 -18.41 23.04
N GLU A 481 -13.27 -17.74 22.77
CA GLU A 481 -13.47 -17.10 21.47
C GLU A 481 -12.56 -15.88 21.30
N ALA A 482 -12.42 -15.03 22.33
CA ALA A 482 -11.50 -13.91 22.30
C ALA A 482 -10.06 -14.36 22.02
N GLU A 483 -9.60 -15.43 22.69
CA GLU A 483 -8.28 -16.02 22.46
C GLU A 483 -8.11 -16.49 21.02
N THR A 484 -9.12 -17.17 20.46
CA THR A 484 -9.12 -17.62 19.06
C THR A 484 -9.03 -16.44 18.09
N ILE A 485 -9.77 -15.35 18.34
CA ILE A 485 -9.75 -14.15 17.51
C ILE A 485 -8.36 -13.52 17.46
N TYR A 486 -7.70 -13.34 18.61
CA TYR A 486 -6.35 -12.77 18.63
C TYR A 486 -5.29 -13.72 18.10
N ARG A 487 -5.42 -15.03 18.35
CA ARG A 487 -4.50 -16.04 17.80
C ARG A 487 -4.48 -15.98 16.27
N LYS A 488 -5.67 -15.88 15.67
CA LYS A 488 -5.84 -15.76 14.22
C LYS A 488 -5.31 -14.43 13.68
N ASP A 489 -5.61 -13.32 14.36
CA ASP A 489 -5.10 -12.00 13.98
C ASP A 489 -3.56 -11.95 13.96
N LEU A 490 -2.91 -12.54 14.98
CA LEU A 490 -1.45 -12.63 15.05
C LEU A 490 -0.85 -13.68 14.10
N GLY A 491 -1.67 -14.50 13.43
CA GLY A 491 -1.22 -15.60 12.58
C GLY A 491 -0.54 -16.75 13.34
N LEU A 492 -0.88 -16.95 14.62
CA LEU A 492 -0.27 -17.97 15.49
C LEU A 492 -0.90 -19.36 15.32
N ASP A 493 -2.04 -19.47 14.63
CA ASP A 493 -2.68 -20.74 14.28
C ASP A 493 -2.12 -21.35 12.98
N GLY A 494 -1.40 -20.56 12.18
CA GLY A 494 -0.90 -20.97 10.86
C GLY A 494 -2.00 -21.11 9.80
N GLU A 495 -3.19 -20.57 10.06
CA GLU A 495 -4.35 -20.69 9.18
C GLU A 495 -4.73 -19.34 8.54
N GLY A 496 -5.50 -19.41 7.45
CA GLY A 496 -6.05 -18.24 6.76
C GLY A 496 -5.08 -17.54 5.80
N ARG A 497 -5.56 -16.42 5.24
CA ARG A 497 -4.81 -15.61 4.27
C ARG A 497 -3.66 -14.88 4.96
N ARG A 498 -2.45 -14.98 4.39
CA ARG A 498 -1.24 -14.38 4.99
C ARG A 498 -1.33 -12.86 5.15
N CYS A 499 -1.98 -12.18 4.21
CA CYS A 499 -2.20 -10.73 4.22
C CYS A 499 -3.17 -10.22 5.29
N LEU A 500 -3.86 -11.13 5.99
CA LEU A 500 -4.75 -10.79 7.11
C LEU A 500 -4.08 -11.00 8.48
N GLN A 501 -2.82 -11.45 8.51
CA GLN A 501 -2.08 -11.73 9.74
C GLN A 501 -1.25 -10.51 10.15
N ASN A 502 -1.70 -9.83 11.21
CA ASN A 502 -1.07 -8.64 11.79
C ASN A 502 -0.03 -9.06 12.84
N ARG A 503 1.04 -9.71 12.41
CA ARG A 503 2.09 -10.22 13.31
C ARG A 503 2.64 -9.14 14.23
N ASP A 504 2.89 -9.48 15.48
CA ASP A 504 3.52 -8.62 16.49
C ASP A 504 2.85 -7.25 16.74
N ASN A 505 1.58 -7.06 16.32
CA ASN A 505 0.88 -5.81 16.58
C ASN A 505 0.55 -5.69 18.09
N VAL A 506 0.75 -4.50 18.65
CA VAL A 506 0.67 -4.30 20.11
C VAL A 506 -0.72 -4.61 20.69
N TRP A 507 -1.76 -4.45 19.88
CA TRP A 507 -3.15 -4.54 20.30
C TRP A 507 -3.61 -5.97 20.44
N ALA A 508 -3.39 -6.81 19.43
CA ALA A 508 -3.68 -8.23 19.51
C ALA A 508 -2.73 -8.95 20.45
N LEU A 509 -1.44 -8.56 20.53
CA LEU A 509 -0.53 -9.09 21.56
C LEU A 509 -1.07 -8.83 22.99
N HIS A 510 -1.57 -7.62 23.25
CA HIS A 510 -2.18 -7.28 24.53
C HIS A 510 -3.40 -8.16 24.81
N GLY A 511 -4.35 -8.20 23.88
CA GLY A 511 -5.58 -9.00 24.01
C GLY A 511 -5.30 -10.50 24.18
N TYR A 512 -4.35 -11.03 23.41
CA TYR A 512 -3.95 -12.43 23.47
C TYR A 512 -3.33 -12.79 24.82
N HIS A 513 -2.38 -11.98 25.28
CA HIS A 513 -1.77 -12.17 26.60
C HIS A 513 -2.80 -12.09 27.73
N GLU A 514 -3.74 -11.13 27.67
CA GLU A 514 -4.84 -11.01 28.64
C GLU A 514 -5.72 -12.27 28.66
N CYS A 515 -6.11 -12.80 27.49
CA CYS A 515 -6.85 -14.07 27.40
C CYS A 515 -6.09 -15.22 28.07
N LEU A 516 -4.80 -15.39 27.74
CA LEU A 516 -3.99 -16.49 28.28
C LEU A 516 -3.86 -16.43 29.81
N GLN A 517 -3.69 -15.22 30.38
CA GLN A 517 -3.65 -15.04 31.82
C GLN A 517 -4.97 -15.43 32.48
N ARG A 518 -6.10 -14.96 31.92
CA ARG A 518 -7.45 -15.23 32.47
C ARG A 518 -7.88 -16.70 32.30
N LEU A 519 -7.39 -17.38 31.27
CA LEU A 519 -7.58 -18.81 31.06
C LEU A 519 -6.66 -19.69 31.92
N GLY A 520 -5.74 -19.12 32.72
CA GLY A 520 -4.78 -19.87 33.51
C GLY A 520 -3.64 -20.51 32.70
N ARG A 521 -3.48 -20.12 31.42
CA ARG A 521 -2.45 -20.61 30.49
C ARG A 521 -1.13 -19.85 30.67
N HIS A 522 -0.64 -19.77 31.91
CA HIS A 522 0.47 -18.89 32.29
C HIS A 522 1.79 -19.18 31.57
N GLN A 523 2.07 -20.44 31.21
CA GLN A 523 3.26 -20.81 30.45
C GLN A 523 3.22 -20.24 29.02
N GLU A 524 2.05 -20.20 28.41
CA GLU A 524 1.86 -19.58 27.09
C GLU A 524 1.95 -18.07 27.20
N ALA A 525 1.32 -17.48 28.22
CA ALA A 525 1.42 -16.05 28.48
C ALA A 525 2.87 -15.59 28.67
N ALA A 526 3.70 -16.38 29.39
CA ALA A 526 5.12 -16.09 29.58
C ALA A 526 5.93 -16.07 28.28
N ARG A 527 5.50 -16.80 27.23
CA ARG A 527 6.14 -16.75 25.91
C ARG A 527 5.76 -15.51 25.12
N ILE A 528 4.56 -14.97 25.33
CA ILE A 528 4.06 -13.77 24.66
C ILE A 528 4.52 -12.48 25.36
N ALA A 529 4.73 -12.52 26.67
CA ALA A 529 5.08 -11.34 27.47
C ALA A 529 6.31 -10.55 26.95
N PRO A 530 7.41 -11.17 26.48
CA PRO A 530 8.53 -10.43 25.90
C PRO A 530 8.16 -9.68 24.62
N LEU A 531 7.35 -10.30 23.74
CA LEU A 531 6.87 -9.67 22.50
C LEU A 531 5.98 -8.47 22.81
N LEU A 532 5.03 -8.64 23.73
CA LEU A 532 4.16 -7.56 24.20
C LEU A 532 4.97 -6.42 24.84
N THR A 533 5.95 -6.74 25.68
CA THR A 533 6.83 -5.73 26.32
C THR A 533 7.60 -4.93 25.27
N ALA A 534 8.16 -5.60 24.26
CA ALA A 534 8.85 -4.94 23.16
C ALA A 534 7.91 -4.04 22.35
N ALA A 535 6.69 -4.51 22.03
CA ALA A 535 5.69 -3.73 21.32
C ALA A 535 5.24 -2.49 22.11
N LEU A 536 4.92 -2.64 23.40
CA LEU A 536 4.53 -1.54 24.29
C LEU A 536 5.63 -0.49 24.45
N SER A 537 6.91 -0.90 24.45
CA SER A 537 8.05 0.03 24.56
C SER A 537 8.16 1.02 23.39
N ARG A 538 7.46 0.74 22.28
CA ARG A 538 7.43 1.56 21.06
C ARG A 538 6.18 2.40 20.93
N SER A 539 5.17 2.18 21.78
CA SER A 539 3.92 2.94 21.78
C SER A 539 4.11 4.29 22.49
N ASP A 540 3.46 5.34 21.98
CA ASP A 540 3.41 6.65 22.66
C ASP A 540 2.13 6.84 23.48
N THR A 541 1.21 5.88 23.38
CA THR A 541 -0.08 5.85 24.05
C THR A 541 -0.12 4.69 25.05
N ARG A 542 -0.77 4.90 26.19
CA ARG A 542 -1.03 3.83 27.16
C ARG A 542 -2.06 2.85 26.57
N ILE A 543 -1.68 1.59 26.43
CA ILE A 543 -2.54 0.51 25.94
C ILE A 543 -2.90 -0.37 27.14
N ASP A 544 -4.14 -0.27 27.57
CA ASP A 544 -4.75 -1.07 28.66
C ASP A 544 -5.82 -2.04 28.14
N SER A 545 -6.15 -1.95 26.85
CA SER A 545 -6.98 -2.89 26.13
C SER A 545 -6.54 -2.98 24.67
N SER A 546 -6.85 -4.10 24.04
CA SER A 546 -6.71 -4.32 22.60
C SER A 546 -7.63 -3.44 21.74
N CYS A 547 -8.66 -2.82 22.32
CA CYS A 547 -9.50 -1.83 21.64
C CYS A 547 -10.22 -0.91 22.64
N HIS A 548 -10.35 0.38 22.31
CA HIS A 548 -11.08 1.36 23.13
C HIS A 548 -12.61 1.26 23.05
N CYS A 549 -13.16 0.36 22.24
CA CYS A 549 -14.58 0.00 22.28
C CYS A 549 -14.95 -0.68 23.61
N ARG A 550 -13.98 -1.32 24.28
CA ARG A 550 -14.14 -1.83 25.64
C ARG A 550 -14.27 -0.64 26.61
N THR A 551 -15.35 -0.62 27.38
CA THR A 551 -15.65 0.47 28.33
C THR A 551 -15.50 0.04 29.79
N ARG A 552 -15.52 -1.27 30.08
CA ARG A 552 -15.30 -1.80 31.43
C ARG A 552 -13.83 -2.11 31.66
N ASN A 553 -13.24 -1.40 32.62
CA ASN A 553 -11.91 -1.70 33.11
C ASN A 553 -11.98 -2.98 33.98
N LEU A 554 -11.35 -4.07 33.54
CA LEU A 554 -11.34 -5.34 34.30
C LEU A 554 -10.20 -5.40 35.33
N GLY A 555 -9.52 -4.26 35.58
CA GLY A 555 -8.35 -4.16 36.45
C GLY A 555 -7.05 -4.42 35.70
N ALA A 556 -5.99 -3.70 36.07
CA ALA A 556 -4.66 -3.94 35.52
C ALA A 556 -4.10 -5.26 36.10
N PHE A 557 -3.57 -6.12 35.23
CA PHE A 557 -2.67 -7.18 35.69
C PHE A 557 -1.39 -6.52 36.18
N ALA A 558 -0.96 -6.86 37.39
CA ALA A 558 0.33 -6.41 37.91
C ALA A 558 1.40 -6.77 36.88
N SER A 559 2.09 -5.75 36.36
CA SER A 559 3.17 -5.97 35.40
C SER A 559 4.24 -6.82 36.08
N SER A 560 4.90 -7.69 35.31
CA SER A 560 6.02 -8.51 35.78
C SER A 560 7.22 -7.70 36.34
N ALA A 561 7.15 -6.37 36.33
CA ALA A 561 8.09 -5.49 37.03
C ALA A 561 7.96 -5.53 38.57
N ASP A 562 6.85 -6.04 39.14
CA ASP A 562 6.66 -6.15 40.59
C ASP A 562 7.14 -7.49 41.20
N LEU A 563 7.77 -8.37 40.41
CA LEU A 563 8.30 -9.66 40.90
C LEU A 563 9.80 -9.63 41.23
N SER A 564 10.38 -8.45 41.46
CA SER A 564 11.72 -8.33 42.05
C SER A 564 11.66 -7.54 43.35
N GLY A 565 11.60 -8.28 44.47
CA GLY A 565 12.06 -7.78 45.77
C GLY A 565 11.03 -7.72 46.89
N SER A 566 10.69 -8.87 47.48
CA SER A 566 10.88 -9.10 48.93
C SER A 566 10.45 -10.52 49.31
N ALA A 567 11.42 -11.42 49.39
CA ALA A 567 11.36 -12.59 50.26
C ALA A 567 12.80 -12.87 50.72
N ASP A 568 12.97 -12.69 52.03
CA ASP A 568 14.14 -12.87 52.91
C ASP A 568 15.31 -11.87 52.85
#